data_AF-A0A9X4RRW6-F1
#
_entry.id   AF-A0A9X4RRW6-F1
#
_cell.length_a   1.000
_cell.length_b   1.000
_cell.length_c   1.000
_cell.angle_alpha   90.00
_cell.angle_beta   90.00
_cell.angle_gamma   90.00
#
_symmetry.space_group_name_H-M   'P 1'
#
loop_
_entity.id
_entity.type
_entity.pdbx_description
1 polymer ?
#
loop_
_entity_poly.entity_id
_entity_poly.type
_entity_poly.pdbx_seq_one_letter_code
_entity_poly.pdbx_strand_id
1 'polypeptide(L)' 'MKIEKIFVLVFFGCLLLSSFTFLAYDHVSEEVKQWIIGINILFFLLILATMFYAKLMWKK' A
#
# COMPACT_ATOMS: atom_id res chain seq x y z
N MET A 1 -20.46 -1.59 -5.60
CA MET A 1 -20.58 -1.65 -4.12
C MET A 1 -19.63 -2.61 -3.38
N LYS A 2 -19.44 -3.90 -3.75
CA LYS A 2 -18.51 -4.79 -3.02
C LYS A 2 -17.01 -4.49 -3.30
N ILE A 3 -16.66 -4.23 -4.56
CA ILE A 3 -15.25 -3.98 -4.97
C ILE A 3 -14.72 -2.63 -4.45
N GLU A 4 -15.55 -1.58 -4.46
CA GLU A 4 -15.15 -0.26 -3.93
C GLU A 4 -14.81 -0.34 -2.45
N LYS A 5 -15.59 -1.08 -1.65
CA LYS A 5 -15.28 -1.29 -0.22
C LYS A 5 -13.96 -2.03 -0.01
N ILE A 6 -13.66 -3.03 -0.85
CA ILE A 6 -12.39 -3.75 -0.80
C ILE A 6 -11.23 -2.83 -1.20
N PHE A 7 -11.39 -2.04 -2.25
CA PHE A 7 -10.39 -1.06 -2.68
C PHE A 7 -10.08 -0.07 -1.55
N VAL A 8 -11.11 0.52 -0.94
CA VAL A 8 -10.96 1.47 0.17
C VAL A 8 -10.24 0.81 1.35
N LEU A 9 -10.62 -0.42 1.73
CA LEU A 9 -9.96 -1.18 2.81
C LEU A 9 -8.48 -1.43 2.52
N VAL A 10 -8.15 -1.90 1.31
CA VAL A 10 -6.76 -2.16 0.91
C VAL A 10 -5.96 -0.86 0.85
N PHE A 11 -6.52 0.19 0.29
CA PHE A 11 -5.88 1.51 0.19
C PHE A 11 -5.53 2.05 1.58
N PHE A 12 -6.52 2.17 2.47
CA PHE A 12 -6.28 2.68 3.82
C PHE A 12 -5.39 1.75 4.65
N GLY A 13 -5.52 0.43 4.49
CA GLY A 13 -4.66 -0.55 5.15
C GLY A 13 -3.19 -0.37 4.77
N CYS A 14 -2.90 -0.28 3.47
CA CYS A 14 -1.55 -0.02 2.96
C CYS A 14 -1.01 1.34 3.44
N LEU A 15 -1.84 2.38 3.46
CA LEU A 15 -1.44 3.72 3.88
C LEU A 15 -1.09 3.77 5.37
N LEU A 16 -1.89 3.11 6.22
CA LEU A 16 -1.64 3.04 7.66
C LEU A 16 -0.34 2.28 7.96
N LEU A 17 -0.17 1.08 7.36
CA LEU A 17 1.05 0.30 7.54
C LEU A 17 2.28 1.04 7.02
N SER A 18 2.17 1.66 5.84
CA SER A 18 3.21 2.52 5.28
C SER A 18 3.61 3.62 6.26
N SER A 19 2.63 4.34 6.81
CA SER A 19 2.86 5.43 7.77
C SER A 19 3.59 4.95 9.03
N PHE A 20 3.20 3.81 9.60
CA PHE A 20 3.89 3.23 10.76
C PHE A 20 5.34 2.83 10.43
N THR A 21 5.57 2.21 9.28
CA THR A 21 6.92 1.82 8.88
C THR A 21 7.82 3.03 8.63
N PHE A 22 7.30 4.12 8.04
CA PHE A 22 8.05 5.36 7.88
C PHE A 22 8.29 6.09 9.20
N LEU A 23 7.35 6.04 10.15
CA LEU A 23 7.57 6.59 11.49
C LEU A 23 8.75 5.90 12.21
N ALA A 24 8.90 4.59 12.01
CA ALA A 24 10.01 3.83 12.55
C ALA A 24 11.33 4.00 11.77
N TYR A 25 11.28 4.56 10.55
CA TYR A 25 12.42 4.58 9.61
C TYR A 25 13.67 5.23 10.19
N ASP A 26 13.52 6.38 10.86
CA ASP A 26 14.65 7.12 11.44
C ASP A 26 15.22 6.44 12.71
N HIS A 27 14.50 5.47 13.27
CA HIS A 27 14.83 4.81 14.53
C HIS A 27 15.43 3.41 14.37
N VAL A 28 15.64 2.94 13.14
CA VAL A 28 16.13 1.58 12.84
C VAL A 28 17.47 1.60 12.09
N SER A 29 18.14 0.44 12.04
CA SER A 29 19.41 0.28 11.32
C SER A 29 19.24 0.42 9.80
N GLU A 30 20.33 0.74 9.10
CA GLU A 30 20.33 0.92 7.63
C GLU A 30 19.83 -0.32 6.87
N GLU A 31 20.12 -1.52 7.38
CA GLU A 31 19.60 -2.76 6.81
C GLU A 31 18.07 -2.79 6.84
N VAL A 32 17.47 -2.45 7.99
CA VAL A 32 16.01 -2.41 8.17
C VAL A 32 15.39 -1.27 7.36
N LYS A 33 16.07 -0.14 7.20
CA LYS A 33 15.62 0.95 6.31
C LYS A 33 15.42 0.49 4.88
N GLN A 34 16.34 -0.31 4.34
CA GLN A 34 16.19 -0.88 2.98
C GLN A 34 14.96 -1.79 2.88
N TRP A 35 14.70 -2.61 3.91
CA TRP A 35 13.47 -3.41 3.99
C TRP A 35 12.20 -2.55 4.08
N ILE A 36 12.23 -1.46 4.84
CA ILE A 36 11.12 -0.50 4.94
C ILE A 36 10.83 0.14 3.58
N ILE A 37 11.86 0.55 2.83
CA ILE A 37 11.66 1.08 1.48
C ILE A 37 11.05 0.01 0.57
N GLY A 38 11.57 -1.23 0.63
CA GLY A 38 11.05 -2.35 -0.15
C GLY A 38 9.58 -2.67 0.11
N ILE A 39 9.16 -2.74 1.38
CA ILE A 39 7.76 -3.02 1.72
C ILE A 39 6.83 -1.87 1.29
N ASN A 40 7.29 -0.63 1.36
CA ASN A 40 6.52 0.53 0.93
C ASN A 40 6.33 0.58 -0.59
N ILE A 41 7.36 0.20 -1.35
CA ILE A 41 7.23 0.02 -2.81
C ILE A 41 6.20 -1.08 -3.12
N LEU A 42 6.22 -2.19 -2.37
CA LEU A 42 5.23 -3.27 -2.54
C LEU A 42 3.79 -2.78 -2.27
N PHE A 43 3.58 -1.99 -1.21
CA PHE A 43 2.28 -1.39 -0.91
C PHE A 43 1.81 -0.45 -2.02
N PHE A 44 2.71 0.35 -2.57
CA PHE A 44 2.39 1.22 -3.69
C PHE A 44 1.95 0.42 -4.92
N LEU A 45 2.66 -0.66 -5.26
CA LEU A 45 2.29 -1.54 -6.37
C LEU A 45 0.92 -2.21 -6.15
N LEU A 46 0.60 -2.63 -4.92
CA LEU A 46 -0.71 -3.18 -4.55
C LEU A 46 -1.84 -2.16 -4.75
N ILE A 47 -1.63 -0.90 -4.37
CA ILE A 47 -2.59 0.18 -4.60
C ILE A 47 -2.79 0.40 -6.11
N LEU A 48 -1.71 0.44 -6.90
CA LEU A 48 -1.83 0.59 -8.35
C LEU A 48 -2.58 -0.58 -9.00
N ALA A 49 -2.27 -1.82 -8.59
CA ALA A 49 -2.94 -3.01 -9.10
C ALA A 49 -4.44 -3.00 -8.80
N THR A 50 -4.82 -2.61 -7.57
CA THR A 50 -6.22 -2.53 -7.17
C THR A 50 -6.96 -1.37 -7.83
N MET A 51 -6.31 -0.21 -8.04
CA MET A 51 -6.87 0.88 -8.86
C MET A 51 -7.12 0.43 -10.30
N PHE A 52 -6.16 -0.26 -10.91
CA PHE A 52 -6.30 -0.76 -12.28
C PHE A 52 -7.42 -1.80 -12.38
N TYR A 53 -7.49 -2.74 -11.42
CA TYR A 53 -8.56 -3.71 -11.32
C TYR A 53 -9.94 -3.05 -11.19
N ALA A 54 -10.08 -2.07 -10.29
CA ALA A 54 -11.33 -1.32 -10.12
C ALA A 54 -11.72 -0.59 -11.40
N LYS A 55 -10.76 0.04 -12.10
CA LYS A 55 -10.99 0.74 -13.37
C LYS A 55 -11.42 -0.21 -14.49
N LEU A 56 -10.85 -1.42 -14.58
CA LEU A 56 -11.26 -2.44 -15.54
C LEU A 56 -12.67 -2.95 -15.26
N MET A 57 -13.00 -3.18 -13.99
CA MET A 57 -14.33 -3.63 -13.59
C MET A 57 -15.40 -2.54 -13.75
N TRP A 58 -15.04 -1.25 -13.65
CA TRP A 58 -15.96 -0.14 -13.92
C TRP A 58 -16.30 0.01 -15.40
N LYS A 59 -15.37 -0.37 -16.30
CA LYS A 59 -15.60 -0.34 -17.76
C LYS A 59 -16.46 -1.52 -18.27
N LYS A 60 -16.81 -2.45 -17.39
CA LYS A 60 -17.58 -3.67 -17.70
C LYS A 60 -19.02 -3.50 -17.23
#